data_AF-A0A2I0SHB4-F1
#
_entry.id   AF-A0A2I0SHB4-F1
#
_cell.length_a   1.000
_cell.length_b   1.000
_cell.length_c   1.000
_cell.angle_alpha   90.00
_cell.angle_beta   90.00
_cell.angle_gamma   90.00
#
_symmetry.space_group_name_H-M   'P 1'
#
loop_
_entity.id
_entity.type
_entity.pdbx_description
1 polymer ?
#
loop_
_entity_poly.entity_id
_entity_poly.type
_entity_poly.pdbx_seq_one_letter_code
_entity_poly.pdbx_strand_id
1 'polypeptide(L)'
;MNSAHSDALRFHACLLSENGSPPVIHPRELDETVQLFLIDELERWSDGLLHQLLDVVGVRSPGPRPDAGLPAGAAVRLLATAPYEVREWLSPHSFAPDRAAAVFVRTVVEARRDLRRITSARLLAHSARRTQLLAHLELLATLAVVIRPVMPGWSGLVAEHLGMPRDAHWPPTAAGHRLFVPDAPLRTGLLAYFVVPVSPPSG
;
A
#
# COMPACT_ATOMS: atom_id res chain seq x y z
N MET A 1 -23.42 3.40 -4.45
CA MET A 1 -22.00 3.70 -4.74
C MET A 1 -21.17 2.58 -4.13
N ASN A 2 -20.35 1.86 -4.91
CA ASN A 2 -19.49 0.83 -4.33
C ASN A 2 -18.34 1.48 -3.52
N SER A 3 -17.75 0.74 -2.58
CA SER A 3 -16.70 1.27 -1.70
C SER A 3 -15.47 1.74 -2.48
N ALA A 4 -15.15 1.07 -3.60
CA ALA A 4 -14.05 1.40 -4.48
C ALA A 4 -14.17 2.79 -5.11
N HIS A 5 -15.34 3.12 -5.68
CA HIS A 5 -15.59 4.45 -6.23
C HIS A 5 -15.55 5.53 -5.13
N SER A 6 -16.03 5.21 -3.93
CA SER A 6 -16.01 6.13 -2.79
C SER A 6 -14.59 6.44 -2.31
N ASP A 7 -13.71 5.42 -2.28
CA ASP A 7 -12.30 5.58 -1.93
C ASP A 7 -11.53 6.34 -3.00
N ALA A 8 -11.78 6.04 -4.28
CA ALA A 8 -11.18 6.76 -5.40
C ALA A 8 -11.54 8.25 -5.37
N LEU A 9 -12.82 8.57 -5.16
CA LEU A 9 -13.31 9.94 -5.05
C LEU A 9 -12.65 10.67 -3.88
N ARG A 10 -12.59 10.05 -2.69
CA ARG A 10 -11.96 10.66 -1.50
C ARG A 10 -10.48 10.90 -1.73
N PHE A 11 -9.76 9.93 -2.31
CA PHE A 11 -8.35 10.07 -2.60
C PHE A 11 -8.06 11.18 -3.64
N HIS A 12 -8.84 11.21 -4.72
CA HIS A 12 -8.72 12.25 -5.73
C HIS A 12 -9.06 13.64 -5.17
N ALA A 13 -10.09 13.75 -4.34
CA ALA A 13 -10.42 14.98 -3.63
C ALA A 13 -9.27 15.46 -2.74
N CYS A 14 -8.57 14.55 -2.04
CA CYS A 14 -7.37 14.90 -1.28
C CYS A 14 -6.28 15.50 -2.18
N LEU A 15 -5.99 14.90 -3.34
CA LEU A 15 -4.99 15.42 -4.29
C LEU A 15 -5.28 16.84 -4.77
N LEU A 16 -6.56 17.21 -4.88
CA LEU A 16 -7.01 18.53 -5.34
C LEU A 16 -7.17 19.57 -4.22
N SER A 17 -7.12 19.16 -2.95
CA SER A 17 -7.41 20.01 -1.80
C SER A 17 -6.24 20.92 -1.46
N GLU A 18 -5.89 21.85 -2.35
CA GLU A 18 -4.87 22.86 -2.06
C GLU A 18 -5.41 23.93 -1.09
N ASN A 19 -4.66 24.17 -0.02
CA ASN A 19 -4.91 25.26 0.95
C ASN A 19 -6.32 25.29 1.55
N GLY A 20 -6.97 24.13 1.69
CA GLY A 20 -8.30 24.03 2.33
C GLY A 20 -9.47 24.52 1.47
N SER A 21 -9.24 24.83 0.18
CA SER A 21 -10.34 25.12 -0.75
C SER A 21 -11.10 23.85 -1.10
N PRO A 22 -12.44 23.90 -1.24
CA PRO A 22 -13.21 22.74 -1.68
C PRO A 22 -12.77 22.34 -3.10
N PRO A 23 -12.42 21.06 -3.34
CA PRO A 23 -11.92 20.62 -4.62
C PRO A 23 -13.02 20.62 -5.68
N VAL A 24 -12.68 21.07 -6.89
CA VAL A 24 -13.54 20.91 -8.08
C VAL A 24 -13.15 19.63 -8.78
N ILE A 25 -14.02 18.62 -8.73
CA ILE A 25 -13.74 17.30 -9.29
C ILE A 25 -14.26 17.23 -10.73
N HIS A 26 -13.35 17.05 -11.68
CA HIS A 26 -13.70 16.75 -13.06
C HIS A 26 -13.72 15.23 -13.29
N PRO A 27 -14.80 14.66 -13.85
CA PRO A 27 -14.92 13.20 -14.04
C PRO A 27 -13.73 12.57 -14.78
N ARG A 28 -13.21 13.26 -15.80
CA ARG A 28 -12.05 12.80 -16.56
C ARG A 28 -10.78 12.69 -15.71
N GLU A 29 -10.54 13.64 -14.82
CA GLU A 29 -9.34 13.65 -13.96
C GLU A 29 -9.44 12.59 -12.86
N LEU A 30 -10.66 12.30 -12.40
CA LEU A 30 -10.93 11.17 -11.52
C LEU A 30 -10.64 9.84 -12.24
N ASP A 31 -11.12 9.67 -13.46
CA ASP A 31 -10.86 8.46 -14.27
C ASP A 31 -9.35 8.27 -14.51
N GLU A 32 -8.62 9.35 -14.80
CA GLU A 32 -7.15 9.33 -14.92
C GLU A 32 -6.47 8.95 -13.60
N THR A 33 -6.95 9.46 -12.45
CA THR A 33 -6.43 9.07 -11.13
C THR A 33 -6.66 7.58 -10.84
N VAL A 34 -7.86 7.08 -11.17
CA VAL A 34 -8.20 5.66 -11.01
C VAL A 34 -7.31 4.79 -11.89
N GLN A 35 -7.24 5.09 -13.18
CA GLN A 35 -6.52 4.25 -14.12
C GLN A 35 -5.00 4.33 -13.92
N LEU A 36 -4.44 5.53 -13.96
CA LEU A 36 -2.98 5.73 -14.02
C LEU A 36 -2.29 5.50 -12.68
N PHE A 37 -2.98 5.74 -11.57
CA PHE A 37 -2.39 5.60 -10.24
C PHE A 37 -2.97 4.42 -9.46
N LEU A 38 -4.28 4.42 -9.18
CA LEU A 38 -4.85 3.40 -8.29
C LEU A 38 -4.74 2.00 -8.90
N ILE A 39 -4.98 1.83 -10.19
CA ILE A 39 -4.84 0.55 -10.89
C ILE A 39 -3.37 0.34 -11.29
N ASP A 40 -2.81 1.21 -12.13
CA ASP A 40 -1.54 0.92 -12.80
C ASP A 40 -0.29 1.00 -11.90
N GLU A 41 -0.37 1.70 -10.77
CA GLU A 41 0.73 1.78 -9.80
C GLU A 41 0.41 1.01 -8.51
N LEU A 42 -0.67 1.36 -7.80
CA LEU A 42 -0.98 0.80 -6.48
C LEU A 42 -1.36 -0.68 -6.54
N GLU A 43 -2.38 -1.03 -7.33
CA GLU A 43 -2.81 -2.44 -7.45
C GLU A 43 -1.72 -3.30 -8.08
N ARG A 44 -1.13 -2.88 -9.21
CA ARG A 44 -0.05 -3.64 -9.86
C ARG A 44 1.18 -3.80 -8.96
N TRP A 45 1.45 -2.87 -8.05
CA TRP A 45 2.51 -3.03 -7.04
C TRP A 45 2.12 -4.09 -6.01
N SER A 46 0.95 -3.94 -5.38
CA SER A 46 0.49 -4.85 -4.33
C SER A 46 0.30 -6.28 -4.82
N ASP A 47 -0.31 -6.47 -6.00
CA ASP A 47 -0.49 -7.77 -6.63
C ASP A 47 0.85 -8.43 -7.02
N GLY A 48 1.73 -7.66 -7.67
CA GLY A 48 3.06 -8.16 -8.05
C GLY A 48 3.94 -8.49 -6.85
N LEU A 49 3.73 -7.82 -5.70
CA LEU A 49 4.39 -8.12 -4.44
C LEU A 49 3.89 -9.45 -3.86
N LEU A 50 2.58 -9.63 -3.77
CA LEU A 50 1.98 -10.84 -3.21
C LEU A 50 2.35 -12.08 -4.03
N HIS A 51 2.32 -12.01 -5.37
CA HIS A 51 2.77 -13.10 -6.23
C HIS A 51 4.22 -13.50 -5.95
N GLN A 52 5.13 -12.52 -5.86
CA GLN A 52 6.55 -12.82 -5.60
C GLN A 52 6.81 -13.30 -4.17
N LEU A 53 6.01 -12.85 -3.20
CA LEU A 53 6.10 -13.35 -1.83
C LEU A 53 5.69 -14.81 -1.73
N LEU A 54 4.63 -15.22 -2.43
CA LEU A 54 4.20 -16.62 -2.50
C LEU A 54 5.30 -17.51 -3.09
N ASP A 55 6.00 -17.04 -4.12
CA ASP A 55 7.13 -17.77 -4.73
C ASP A 55 8.32 -17.96 -3.77
N VAL A 56 8.56 -17.01 -2.86
CA VAL A 56 9.78 -16.97 -2.04
C VAL A 56 9.55 -17.48 -0.60
N VAL A 57 8.35 -17.29 -0.05
CA VAL A 57 8.04 -17.57 1.35
C VAL A 57 6.92 -18.60 1.49
N GLY A 58 6.21 -18.93 0.42
CA GLY A 58 5.02 -19.77 0.45
C GLY A 58 3.80 -19.04 1.03
N VAL A 59 2.79 -19.79 1.44
CA VAL A 59 1.47 -19.26 1.86
C VAL A 59 1.41 -18.72 3.29
N ARG A 60 2.53 -18.64 4.01
CA ARG A 60 2.59 -18.18 5.41
C ARG A 60 3.40 -16.91 5.53
N SER A 61 2.90 -15.96 6.32
CA SER A 61 3.64 -14.77 6.70
C SER A 61 4.92 -15.17 7.43
N PRO A 62 6.11 -14.70 7.02
CA PRO A 62 7.35 -15.16 7.62
C PRO A 62 7.55 -14.62 9.04
N GLY A 63 8.14 -15.46 9.88
CA GLY A 63 8.58 -15.15 11.25
C GLY A 63 9.55 -13.97 11.39
N PRO A 64 10.05 -13.73 12.62
CA PRO A 64 10.83 -12.55 12.97
C PRO A 64 12.03 -12.33 12.05
N ARG A 65 12.45 -11.06 11.97
CA ARG A 65 13.52 -10.62 11.06
C ARG A 65 14.79 -11.41 11.40
N PRO A 66 15.60 -11.86 10.43
CA PRO A 66 17.00 -12.04 10.72
C PRO A 66 17.52 -10.68 11.16
N ASP A 67 17.87 -10.56 12.43
CA ASP A 67 18.59 -9.40 12.94
C ASP A 67 19.95 -9.30 12.22
N ALA A 68 20.38 -8.04 12.06
CA ALA A 68 21.68 -7.59 11.54
C ALA A 68 21.90 -7.66 10.02
N GLY A 69 21.98 -6.47 9.39
CA GLY A 69 22.86 -6.25 8.25
C GLY A 69 22.27 -6.39 6.84
N LEU A 70 20.96 -6.31 6.66
CA LEU A 70 20.35 -6.43 5.33
C LEU A 70 20.50 -5.12 4.52
N PRO A 71 20.81 -5.20 3.21
CA PRO A 71 21.22 -4.04 2.41
C PRO A 71 20.11 -2.98 2.31
N ALA A 72 20.52 -1.70 2.25
CA ALA A 72 19.68 -0.52 2.15
C ALA A 72 18.85 -0.46 0.85
N GLY A 73 17.78 -1.27 0.76
CA GLY A 73 16.79 -1.22 -0.33
C GLY A 73 15.84 -0.02 -0.20
N ALA A 74 15.21 0.40 -1.31
CA ALA A 74 14.32 1.56 -1.29
C ALA A 74 13.11 1.33 -0.38
N ALA A 75 12.52 0.13 -0.39
CA ALA A 75 11.43 -0.24 0.52
C ALA A 75 11.76 -0.04 2.01
N VAL A 76 13.00 -0.36 2.43
CA VAL A 76 13.44 -0.18 3.82
C VAL A 76 13.52 1.30 4.19
N ARG A 77 14.05 2.14 3.28
CA ARG A 77 14.11 3.59 3.48
C ARG A 77 12.71 4.21 3.52
N LEU A 78 11.86 3.83 2.57
CA LEU A 78 10.48 4.30 2.49
C LEU A 78 9.68 3.95 3.76
N LEU A 79 9.84 2.73 4.27
CA LEU A 79 9.20 2.28 5.50
C LEU A 79 9.61 3.13 6.72
N ALA A 80 10.83 3.64 6.74
CA ALA A 80 11.33 4.46 7.85
C ALA A 80 10.74 5.88 7.88
N THR A 81 10.31 6.42 6.74
CA THR A 81 9.91 7.84 6.63
C THR A 81 8.47 8.05 6.19
N ALA A 82 8.03 7.39 5.11
CA ALA A 82 6.77 7.72 4.44
C ALA A 82 5.53 7.54 5.32
N PRO A 83 5.38 6.45 6.11
CA PRO A 83 4.26 6.33 7.04
C PRO A 83 4.13 7.48 8.04
N TYR A 84 5.27 7.97 8.54
CA TYR A 84 5.28 9.08 9.49
C TYR A 84 4.85 10.38 8.82
N GLU A 85 5.35 10.65 7.60
CA GLU A 85 4.93 11.81 6.81
C GLU A 85 3.43 11.79 6.49
N VAL A 86 2.90 10.66 6.00
CA VAL A 86 1.46 10.54 5.70
C VAL A 86 0.62 10.78 6.95
N ARG A 87 0.98 10.14 8.07
CA ARG A 87 0.27 10.29 9.33
C ARG A 87 0.33 11.72 9.87
N GLU A 88 1.49 12.37 9.77
CA GLU A 88 1.68 13.74 10.21
C GLU A 88 0.75 14.69 9.45
N TRP A 89 0.70 14.57 8.13
CA TRP A 89 -0.16 15.39 7.29
C TRP A 89 -1.66 15.11 7.50
N LEU A 90 -2.04 13.89 7.88
CA LEU A 90 -3.42 13.56 8.25
C LEU A 90 -3.74 13.84 9.72
N SER A 91 -2.78 14.30 10.51
CA SER A 91 -3.00 14.58 11.93
C SER A 91 -3.96 15.77 12.10
N PRO A 92 -4.71 15.84 13.22
CA PRO A 92 -5.58 16.99 13.50
C PRO A 92 -4.86 18.33 13.61
N HIS A 93 -3.52 18.33 13.75
CA HIS A 93 -2.73 19.53 14.03
C HIS A 93 -2.18 20.16 12.74
N SER A 94 -1.88 19.33 11.74
CA SER A 94 -1.32 19.76 10.46
C SER A 94 -2.35 19.75 9.34
N PHE A 95 -3.25 18.76 9.33
CA PHE A 95 -4.34 18.54 8.38
C PHE A 95 -4.12 19.10 6.95
N ALA A 96 -3.20 18.47 6.22
CA ALA A 96 -2.87 18.74 4.83
C ALA A 96 -3.07 17.46 3.97
N PRO A 97 -4.33 17.11 3.64
CA PRO A 97 -4.64 15.86 2.95
C PRO A 97 -4.02 15.75 1.54
N ASP A 98 -3.80 16.87 0.87
CA ASP A 98 -3.05 16.99 -0.39
C ASP A 98 -1.62 16.50 -0.24
N ARG A 99 -0.93 16.95 0.81
CA ARG A 99 0.45 16.54 1.12
C ARG A 99 0.52 15.07 1.50
N ALA A 100 -0.44 14.59 2.29
CA ALA A 100 -0.55 13.17 2.63
C ALA A 100 -0.73 12.31 1.36
N ALA A 101 -1.64 12.70 0.47
CA ALA A 101 -1.88 12.00 -0.79
C ALA A 101 -0.64 12.04 -1.70
N ALA A 102 0.05 13.18 -1.82
CA ALA A 102 1.26 13.31 -2.61
C ALA A 102 2.41 12.43 -2.09
N VAL A 103 2.62 12.35 -0.77
CA VAL A 103 3.58 11.43 -0.17
C VAL A 103 3.20 9.98 -0.49
N PHE A 104 1.93 9.62 -0.31
CA PHE A 104 1.42 8.29 -0.62
C PHE A 104 1.68 7.91 -2.10
N VAL A 105 1.34 8.79 -3.06
CA VAL A 105 1.60 8.57 -4.49
C VAL A 105 3.07 8.31 -4.76
N ARG A 106 3.94 9.20 -4.26
CA ARG A 106 5.39 9.10 -4.47
C ARG A 106 5.94 7.78 -3.93
N THR A 107 5.52 7.39 -2.72
CA THR A 107 5.95 6.15 -2.08
C THR A 107 5.52 4.92 -2.87
N VAL A 108 4.29 4.87 -3.35
CA VAL A 108 3.78 3.75 -4.16
C VAL A 108 4.54 3.63 -5.48
N VAL A 109 4.75 4.75 -6.19
CA VAL A 109 5.50 4.76 -7.45
C VAL A 109 6.95 4.31 -7.24
N GLU A 110 7.61 4.78 -6.18
CA GLU A 110 8.97 4.36 -5.86
C GLU A 110 9.03 2.87 -5.47
N ALA A 111 8.07 2.40 -4.67
CA ALA A 111 7.98 1.00 -4.28
C ALA A 111 7.71 0.09 -5.49
N ARG A 112 6.86 0.50 -6.44
CA ARG A 112 6.63 -0.24 -7.69
C ARG A 112 7.92 -0.34 -8.52
N ARG A 113 8.66 0.76 -8.64
CA ARG A 113 9.96 0.80 -9.36
C ARG A 113 10.98 -0.12 -8.69
N ASP A 114 11.08 -0.10 -7.37
CA ASP A 114 11.97 -0.97 -6.61
C ASP A 114 11.62 -2.45 -6.84
N LEU A 115 10.34 -2.81 -6.70
CA LEU A 115 9.87 -4.17 -6.93
C LEU A 115 10.20 -4.67 -8.35
N ARG A 116 10.03 -3.83 -9.39
CA ARG A 116 10.43 -4.18 -10.76
C ARG A 116 11.93 -4.50 -10.86
N ARG A 117 12.79 -3.70 -10.21
CA ARG A 117 14.24 -3.95 -10.16
C ARG A 117 14.55 -5.28 -9.49
N ILE A 118 13.94 -5.56 -8.34
CA ILE A 118 14.07 -6.83 -7.61
C ILE A 118 13.67 -8.01 -8.51
N THR A 119 12.56 -7.88 -9.21
CA THR A 119 12.04 -8.93 -10.11
C THR A 119 13.01 -9.21 -11.25
N SER A 120 13.61 -8.17 -11.83
CA SER A 120 14.54 -8.28 -12.95
C SER A 120 15.96 -8.69 -12.56
N ALA A 121 16.31 -8.62 -11.28
CA ALA A 121 17.66 -8.87 -10.79
C ALA A 121 17.97 -10.37 -10.74
N ARG A 122 18.52 -10.90 -11.84
CA ARG A 122 18.89 -12.33 -11.97
C ARG A 122 19.93 -12.82 -10.97
N LEU A 123 20.74 -11.92 -10.39
CA LEU A 123 21.86 -12.25 -9.52
C LEU A 123 21.61 -11.90 -8.04
N LEU A 124 20.39 -11.49 -7.67
CA LEU A 124 20.12 -11.18 -6.28
C LEU A 124 20.08 -12.48 -5.47
N ALA A 125 20.90 -12.58 -4.42
CA ALA A 125 20.88 -13.72 -3.52
C ALA A 125 19.46 -13.94 -2.97
N HIS A 126 19.01 -15.20 -2.88
CA HIS A 126 17.65 -15.55 -2.47
C HIS A 126 17.25 -14.93 -1.12
N SER A 127 18.18 -14.90 -0.15
CA SER A 127 17.98 -14.27 1.16
C SER A 127 17.80 -12.75 1.09
N ALA A 128 18.53 -12.07 0.20
CA ALA A 128 18.38 -10.65 -0.05
C ALA A 128 17.03 -10.34 -0.71
N ARG A 129 16.61 -11.16 -1.69
CA ARG A 129 15.29 -11.04 -2.35
C ARG A 129 14.17 -11.16 -1.34
N ARG A 130 14.20 -12.23 -0.54
CA ARG A 130 13.23 -12.47 0.53
C ARG A 130 13.12 -11.27 1.43
N THR A 131 14.25 -10.73 1.91
CA THR A 131 14.23 -9.59 2.81
C THR A 131 13.57 -8.35 2.21
N GLN A 132 13.90 -8.02 0.96
CA GLN A 132 13.34 -6.83 0.32
C GLN A 132 11.83 -6.97 0.11
N LEU A 133 11.36 -8.17 -0.28
CA LEU A 133 9.93 -8.44 -0.39
C LEU A 133 9.21 -8.28 0.96
N LEU A 134 9.85 -8.65 2.07
CA LEU A 134 9.28 -8.43 3.41
C LEU A 134 9.26 -6.97 3.83
N ALA A 135 10.24 -6.18 3.41
CA ALA A 135 10.19 -4.73 3.61
C ALA A 135 9.03 -4.11 2.82
N HIS A 136 8.78 -4.58 1.59
CA HIS A 136 7.60 -4.16 0.81
C HIS A 136 6.27 -4.56 1.46
N LEU A 137 6.21 -5.77 2.05
CA LEU A 137 5.01 -6.24 2.75
C LEU A 137 4.67 -5.36 3.96
N GLU A 138 5.68 -5.05 4.78
CA GLU A 138 5.52 -4.15 5.92
C GLU A 138 5.15 -2.73 5.45
N LEU A 139 5.75 -2.25 4.36
CA LEU A 139 5.40 -0.95 3.78
C LEU A 139 3.93 -0.92 3.34
N LEU A 140 3.46 -1.95 2.63
CA LEU A 140 2.06 -2.06 2.22
C LEU A 140 1.11 -2.07 3.41
N ALA A 141 1.38 -2.90 4.42
CA ALA A 141 0.59 -2.96 5.65
C ALA A 141 0.55 -1.60 6.36
N THR A 142 1.70 -0.94 6.45
CA THR A 142 1.80 0.35 7.14
C THR A 142 1.05 1.44 6.39
N LEU A 143 1.20 1.51 5.06
CA LEU A 143 0.48 2.46 4.22
C LEU A 143 -1.04 2.25 4.32
N ALA A 144 -1.51 1.01 4.31
CA ALA A 144 -2.94 0.69 4.53
C ALA A 144 -3.46 1.16 5.88
N VAL A 145 -2.63 1.13 6.93
CA VAL A 145 -3.05 1.66 8.24
C VAL A 145 -3.11 3.18 8.23
N VAL A 146 -2.08 3.87 7.74
CA VAL A 146 -2.02 5.34 7.82
C VAL A 146 -2.96 6.04 6.82
N ILE A 147 -3.26 5.43 5.68
CA ILE A 147 -4.17 6.01 4.67
C ILE A 147 -5.64 5.67 4.91
N ARG A 148 -5.95 4.85 5.92
CA ARG A 148 -7.31 4.43 6.28
C ARG A 148 -8.33 5.58 6.38
N PRO A 149 -8.00 6.79 6.89
CA PRO A 149 -8.93 7.92 6.89
C PRO A 149 -9.39 8.36 5.48
N VAL A 150 -8.55 8.14 4.46
CA VAL A 150 -8.82 8.53 3.06
C VAL A 150 -9.42 7.38 2.26
N MET A 151 -8.86 6.17 2.37
CA MET A 151 -9.27 4.97 1.64
C MET A 151 -9.56 3.78 2.58
N PRO A 152 -10.60 3.86 3.43
CA PRO A 152 -10.93 2.84 4.42
C PRO A 152 -11.29 1.47 3.80
N GLY A 153 -11.93 1.43 2.64
CA GLY A 153 -12.31 0.16 2.02
C GLY A 153 -11.11 -0.58 1.43
N TRP A 154 -10.24 0.11 0.71
CA TRP A 154 -8.96 -0.44 0.24
C TRP A 154 -8.09 -0.90 1.42
N SER A 155 -8.02 -0.09 2.47
CA SER A 155 -7.26 -0.41 3.69
C SER A 155 -7.80 -1.65 4.39
N GLY A 156 -9.12 -1.83 4.42
CA GLY A 156 -9.78 -3.03 4.92
C GLY A 156 -9.44 -4.27 4.10
N LEU A 157 -9.49 -4.16 2.76
CA LEU A 157 -9.13 -5.26 1.86
C LEU A 157 -7.67 -5.71 2.06
N VAL A 158 -6.74 -4.77 2.17
CA VAL A 158 -5.32 -5.07 2.46
C VAL A 158 -5.19 -5.75 3.81
N ALA A 159 -5.83 -5.23 4.85
CA ALA A 159 -5.78 -5.81 6.18
C ALA A 159 -6.29 -7.27 6.20
N GLU A 160 -7.37 -7.56 5.48
CA GLU A 160 -7.89 -8.92 5.33
C GLU A 160 -6.94 -9.84 4.57
N HIS A 161 -6.32 -9.36 3.49
CA HIS A 161 -5.36 -10.15 2.70
C HIS A 161 -4.10 -10.49 3.48
N LEU A 162 -3.64 -9.56 4.30
CA LEU A 162 -2.42 -9.67 5.10
C LEU A 162 -2.65 -10.30 6.48
N GLY A 163 -3.90 -10.63 6.84
CA GLY A 163 -4.24 -11.18 8.16
C GLY A 163 -3.92 -10.23 9.32
N MET A 164 -4.07 -8.92 9.09
CA MET A 164 -3.78 -7.90 10.09
C MET A 164 -4.83 -7.90 11.20
N PRO A 165 -4.44 -7.60 12.46
CA PRO A 165 -5.40 -7.38 13.54
C PRO A 165 -6.40 -6.26 13.19
N ARG A 166 -7.65 -6.40 13.65
CA ARG A 166 -8.71 -5.40 13.39
C ARG A 166 -8.37 -4.02 13.96
N ASP A 167 -7.63 -4.01 15.06
CA ASP A 167 -7.15 -2.84 15.78
C ASP A 167 -5.73 -2.42 15.37
N ALA A 168 -5.23 -2.91 14.24
CA ALA A 168 -3.93 -2.50 13.69
C ALA A 168 -3.89 -0.97 13.50
N HIS A 169 -2.91 -0.35 14.13
CA HIS A 169 -2.63 1.07 14.14
C HIS A 169 -1.11 1.31 14.00
N TRP A 170 -0.73 2.53 13.59
CA TRP A 170 0.67 2.90 13.36
C TRP A 170 1.10 4.12 14.20
N PRO A 171 2.26 4.08 14.87
CA PRO A 171 3.15 2.93 15.01
C PRO A 171 2.49 1.81 15.83
N PRO A 172 2.90 0.54 15.66
CA PRO A 172 2.39 -0.56 16.45
C PRO A 172 2.64 -0.31 17.95
N THR A 173 1.67 -0.65 18.79
CA THR A 173 1.68 -0.43 20.26
C THR A 173 2.86 -1.07 20.98
N ALA A 174 3.50 -2.09 20.39
CA ALA A 174 4.61 -2.79 20.99
C ALA A 174 5.87 -2.66 20.12
N ALA A 175 6.96 -2.21 20.74
CA ALA A 175 8.25 -2.04 20.08
C ALA A 175 8.72 -3.37 19.46
N GLY A 176 9.02 -3.38 18.17
CA GLY A 176 9.46 -4.56 17.43
C GLY A 176 8.34 -5.45 16.87
N HIS A 177 7.06 -5.12 17.10
CA HIS A 177 5.96 -5.84 16.47
C HIS A 177 5.73 -5.39 15.03
N ARG A 178 5.54 -6.36 14.14
CA ARG A 178 5.11 -6.14 12.75
C ARG A 178 3.60 -5.92 12.72
N LEU A 179 3.11 -5.23 11.69
CA LEU A 179 1.66 -5.09 11.49
C LEU A 179 0.98 -6.40 11.07
N PHE A 180 1.76 -7.40 10.67
CA PHE A 180 1.28 -8.74 10.33
C PHE A 180 1.59 -9.76 11.43
N VAL A 181 0.67 -10.70 11.60
CA VAL A 181 0.83 -11.85 12.52
C VAL A 181 1.80 -12.86 11.88
N PRO A 182 2.91 -13.23 12.54
CA PRO A 182 3.80 -14.28 12.06
C PRO A 182 3.04 -15.59 11.80
N ASP A 183 3.39 -16.29 10.72
CA ASP A 183 2.82 -17.57 10.30
C ASP A 183 1.31 -17.55 9.97
N ALA A 184 0.68 -16.37 9.97
CA ALA A 184 -0.68 -16.22 9.49
C ALA A 184 -0.75 -16.55 7.98
N PRO A 185 -1.82 -17.24 7.54
CA PRO A 185 -2.01 -17.53 6.13
C PRO A 185 -2.20 -16.22 5.36
N LEU A 186 -1.39 -16.02 4.31
CA LEU A 186 -1.64 -14.97 3.34
C LEU A 186 -2.78 -15.43 2.44
N ARG A 187 -3.80 -14.59 2.23
CA ARG A 187 -4.83 -14.93 1.24
C ARG A 187 -4.22 -14.87 -0.15
N THR A 188 -4.27 -16.01 -0.83
CA THR A 188 -3.86 -16.14 -2.24
C THR A 188 -4.97 -15.58 -3.12
N GLY A 189 -4.69 -14.52 -3.88
CA GLY A 189 -5.64 -13.88 -4.78
C GLY A 189 -5.16 -12.52 -5.25
N LEU A 190 -5.76 -12.02 -6.33
CA LEU A 190 -5.50 -10.67 -6.84
C LEU A 190 -6.01 -9.64 -5.82
N LEU A 191 -5.15 -8.70 -5.44
CA LEU A 191 -5.55 -7.52 -4.68
C LEU A 191 -6.10 -6.47 -5.66
N ALA A 192 -7.22 -6.80 -6.31
CA ALA A 192 -7.96 -5.94 -7.23
C ALA A 192 -9.19 -5.37 -6.51
N TYR A 193 -9.20 -4.05 -6.32
CA TYR A 193 -10.22 -3.32 -5.56
C TYR A 193 -10.94 -2.27 -6.42
N PHE A 194 -10.19 -1.53 -7.23
CA PHE A 194 -10.65 -0.46 -8.12
C PHE A 194 -11.09 -0.97 -9.49
N VAL A 195 -10.75 -2.21 -9.85
CA VAL A 195 -11.30 -2.88 -11.04
C VAL A 195 -12.70 -3.40 -10.72
N VAL A 196 -13.73 -2.66 -11.11
CA VAL A 196 -15.10 -3.19 -11.09
C VAL A 196 -15.29 -4.07 -12.33
N PRO A 197 -15.75 -5.32 -12.21
CA PRO A 197 -16.19 -6.06 -13.38
C PRO A 197 -17.38 -5.31 -13.99
N VAL A 198 -17.22 -4.85 -15.23
CA VAL A 198 -18.34 -4.34 -16.01
C VAL A 198 -19.31 -5.52 -16.15
N SER A 199 -20.47 -5.46 -15.49
CA SER A 199 -21.52 -6.43 -15.79
C SER A 199 -21.82 -6.34 -17.29
N PRO A 200 -21.86 -7.46 -18.03
CA PRO A 200 -22.27 -7.40 -19.42
C PRO A 200 -23.67 -6.79 -19.50
N PRO A 201 -23.98 -6.02 -20.56
CA PRO A 201 -25.32 -5.47 -20.71
C PRO A 201 -26.32 -6.63 -20.65
N SER A 202 -27.30 -6.52 -19.76
CA SER A 202 -28.47 -7.40 -19.76
C SER A 202 -29.13 -7.25 -21.12
N GLY A 203 -28.99 -8.27 -21.96
CA GLY A 203 -29.64 -8.36 -23.26
C GLY A 203 -31.15 -8.50 -23.15
#